data_AF-A0A8B7DAC3-F1
#
_entry.id   AF-A0A8B7DAC3-F1
#
_cell.length_a   1.000
_cell.length_b   1.000
_cell.length_c   1.000
_cell.angle_alpha   90.00
_cell.angle_beta   90.00
_cell.angle_gamma   90.00
#
_symmetry.space_group_name_H-M   'P 1'
#
loop_
_entity.id
_entity.type
_entity.pdbx_description
1 polymer ?
#
loop_
_entity_poly.entity_id
_entity_poly.type
_entity_poly.pdbx_seq_one_letter_code
_entity_poly.pdbx_strand_id
1 'polypeptide(L)'
;MDKVKVNTSLLRKIRRKRKIKYENRIFHNDWTEKYAFIERNNKPMCLICNIELAHNKTCNVKRHYETKHKQFSEEYPLCSNYRKNKIELLKTKNKNQQLNISSYSQESINTTEASFVIAWNIARGKHPYTDGEFIFYVEFLFCFDDFLILLLLTRVACCDSEE
;
A
#
# COMPACT_ATOMS: atom_id res chain seq x y z
N MET A 1 46.55 -34.88 30.60
CA MET A 1 45.99 -34.45 29.29
C MET A 1 44.58 -33.93 29.55
N ASP A 2 44.49 -32.70 30.05
CA ASP A 2 43.22 -32.18 30.56
C ASP A 2 42.39 -31.60 29.43
N LYS A 3 41.22 -32.21 29.21
CA LYS A 3 40.20 -31.74 28.27
C LYS A 3 39.69 -30.40 28.76
N VAL A 4 40.16 -29.31 28.15
CA VAL A 4 39.55 -27.99 28.31
C VAL A 4 38.10 -28.08 27.83
N LYS A 5 37.16 -28.13 28.78
CA LYS A 5 35.72 -28.02 28.51
C LYS A 5 35.45 -26.62 27.96
N VAL A 6 35.35 -26.51 26.65
CA VAL A 6 34.85 -25.31 25.99
C VAL A 6 33.41 -25.11 26.47
N ASN A 7 33.21 -24.07 27.29
CA ASN A 7 31.91 -23.74 27.86
C ASN A 7 31.03 -23.11 26.77
N THR A 8 30.30 -23.96 26.05
CA THR A 8 29.36 -23.64 24.97
C THR A 8 28.23 -22.68 25.39
N SER A 9 28.02 -22.46 26.69
CA SER A 9 27.06 -21.48 27.21
C SER A 9 27.52 -20.02 27.04
N LEU A 10 28.83 -19.76 27.06
CA LEU A 10 29.40 -18.41 26.89
C LEU A 10 29.38 -17.95 25.43
N LEU A 11 29.59 -18.86 24.48
CA LEU A 11 29.43 -18.57 23.03
C LEU A 11 27.98 -18.19 22.66
N ARG A 12 27.00 -18.66 23.44
CA ARG A 12 25.58 -18.36 23.22
C ARG A 12 25.18 -16.95 23.71
N LYS A 13 25.96 -16.34 24.62
CA LYS A 13 25.62 -15.08 25.30
C LYS A 13 26.21 -13.82 24.65
N ILE A 14 27.20 -13.95 23.76
CA ILE A 14 27.70 -12.85 22.92
C ILE A 14 27.06 -12.90 21.52
N ARG A 15 25.73 -12.93 21.44
CA ARG A 15 25.07 -12.44 20.23
C ARG A 15 25.02 -10.93 20.35
N ARG A 16 26.11 -10.25 19.94
CA ARG A 16 26.05 -8.81 19.62
C ARG A 16 24.74 -8.58 18.86
N LYS A 17 23.85 -7.72 19.37
CA LYS A 17 22.62 -7.34 18.65
C LYS A 17 23.05 -6.91 17.25
N ARG A 18 22.71 -7.71 16.25
CA ARG A 18 23.18 -7.52 14.87
C ARG A 18 22.63 -6.19 14.36
N LYS A 19 23.52 -5.22 14.15
CA LYS A 19 23.17 -3.88 13.67
C LYS A 19 22.74 -3.98 12.19
N ILE A 20 21.54 -3.48 11.89
CA ILE A 20 20.89 -3.54 10.56
C ILE A 20 21.80 -2.99 9.43
N LYS A 21 22.62 -1.99 9.76
CA LYS A 21 23.56 -1.29 8.88
C LYS A 21 24.58 -2.21 8.17
N TYR A 22 24.88 -3.38 8.75
CA TYR A 22 25.90 -4.30 8.22
C TYR A 22 25.33 -5.45 7.37
N GLU A 23 24.00 -5.63 7.31
CA GLU A 23 23.39 -6.81 6.69
C GLU A 23 22.88 -6.58 5.25
N ASN A 24 23.14 -5.43 4.61
CA ASN A 24 22.69 -5.10 3.23
C ASN A 24 21.29 -5.68 2.93
N ARG A 25 20.30 -5.33 3.76
CA ARG A 25 18.91 -5.83 3.70
C ARG A 25 18.12 -5.17 2.57
N ILE A 26 18.72 -5.13 1.39
CA ILE A 26 18.16 -4.55 0.19
C ILE A 26 17.45 -5.70 -0.55
N PHE A 27 16.31 -5.40 -1.16
CA PHE A 27 15.65 -6.36 -2.02
C PHE A 27 16.50 -6.61 -3.26
N HIS A 28 16.65 -7.88 -3.67
CA HIS A 28 17.37 -8.22 -4.89
C HIS A 28 16.39 -8.50 -6.03
N ASN A 29 16.50 -7.75 -7.13
CA ASN A 29 15.61 -7.89 -8.30
C ASN A 29 15.58 -9.32 -8.87
N ASP A 30 16.70 -10.02 -8.78
CA ASP A 30 16.85 -11.45 -9.10
C ASP A 30 15.82 -12.36 -8.42
N TRP A 31 15.32 -11.98 -7.24
CA TRP A 31 14.32 -12.75 -6.51
C TRP A 31 12.98 -12.79 -7.23
N THR A 32 12.70 -11.81 -8.09
CA THR A 32 11.51 -11.80 -8.94
C THR A 32 11.51 -12.99 -9.88
N GLU A 33 12.58 -13.14 -10.67
CA GLU A 33 12.68 -14.26 -11.60
C GLU A 33 12.88 -15.59 -10.85
N LYS A 34 13.75 -15.64 -9.84
CA LYS A 34 14.11 -16.89 -9.15
C LYS A 34 13.00 -17.43 -8.24
N TYR A 35 12.29 -16.56 -7.54
CA TYR A 35 11.38 -16.96 -6.46
C TYR A 35 9.98 -16.36 -6.59
N ALA A 36 9.68 -15.58 -7.63
CA ALA A 36 8.41 -14.86 -7.81
C ALA A 36 8.10 -13.90 -6.65
N PHE A 37 9.11 -13.16 -6.19
CA PHE A 37 8.96 -12.12 -5.17
C PHE A 37 9.04 -10.71 -5.76
N ILE A 38 8.33 -9.75 -5.17
CA ILE A 38 8.46 -8.32 -5.47
C ILE A 38 8.71 -7.53 -4.19
N GLU A 39 9.20 -6.30 -4.32
CA GLU A 39 9.31 -5.37 -3.19
C GLU A 39 8.00 -4.58 -3.02
N ARG A 40 7.46 -4.60 -1.80
CA ARG A 40 6.33 -3.77 -1.38
C ARG A 40 6.65 -3.15 -0.03
N ASN A 41 6.62 -1.83 0.07
CA ASN A 41 6.93 -1.10 1.31
C ASN A 41 8.28 -1.53 1.94
N ASN A 42 9.32 -1.68 1.13
CA ASN A 42 10.67 -2.15 1.52
C ASN A 42 10.72 -3.57 2.09
N LYS A 43 9.72 -4.41 1.80
CA LYS A 43 9.64 -5.81 2.24
C LYS A 43 9.42 -6.74 1.05
N PRO A 44 9.88 -8.00 1.10
CA PRO A 44 9.62 -8.96 0.05
C PRO A 44 8.19 -9.50 0.18
N MET A 45 7.41 -9.42 -0.90
CA MET A 45 6.10 -10.05 -1.03
C MET A 45 6.16 -11.20 -2.04
N CYS A 46 5.60 -12.35 -1.69
CA CYS A 46 5.44 -13.46 -2.62
C CYS A 46 4.25 -13.21 -3.55
N LEU A 47 4.44 -13.31 -4.86
CA LEU A 47 3.38 -13.16 -5.86
C LEU A 47 2.45 -14.38 -5.99
N ILE A 48 2.86 -15.54 -5.47
CA ILE A 48 2.09 -16.80 -5.61
C ILE A 48 1.01 -16.88 -4.53
N CYS A 49 1.35 -16.51 -3.29
CA CYS A 49 0.45 -16.58 -2.13
C CYS A 49 0.12 -15.23 -1.51
N ASN A 50 0.64 -14.12 -2.04
CA ASN A 50 0.46 -12.76 -1.51
C ASN A 50 0.90 -12.56 -0.05
N ILE A 51 1.86 -13.36 0.44
CA ILE A 51 2.42 -13.24 1.80
C ILE A 51 3.62 -12.29 1.79
N GLU A 52 3.63 -11.33 2.72
CA GLU A 52 4.77 -10.44 2.98
C GLU A 52 5.73 -11.05 4.02
N LEU A 53 7.04 -10.96 3.75
CA LEU A 53 8.09 -11.36 4.68
C LEU A 53 8.59 -10.14 5.47
N ALA A 54 8.89 -10.34 6.75
CA ALA A 54 9.33 -9.23 7.60
C ALA A 54 10.71 -8.63 7.23
N HIS A 55 11.58 -9.42 6.58
CA HIS A 55 12.97 -9.04 6.32
C HIS A 55 13.43 -9.47 4.93
N ASN A 56 14.12 -8.56 4.23
CA ASN A 56 14.88 -8.81 3.01
C ASN A 56 16.10 -9.69 3.30
N LYS A 57 15.89 -11.00 3.41
CA LYS A 57 16.96 -11.99 3.55
C LYS A 57 16.74 -13.09 2.53
N THR A 58 17.78 -13.42 1.78
CA THR A 58 17.76 -14.52 0.81
C THR A 58 17.32 -15.83 1.44
N CYS A 59 17.76 -16.12 2.68
CA CYS A 59 17.36 -17.34 3.39
C CYS A 59 15.85 -17.38 3.69
N ASN A 60 15.21 -16.24 3.95
CA ASN A 60 13.77 -16.17 4.21
C ASN A 60 12.99 -16.42 2.91
N VAL A 61 13.38 -15.73 1.84
CA VAL A 61 12.75 -15.84 0.51
C VAL A 61 12.89 -17.26 -0.04
N LYS A 62 14.12 -17.80 -0.02
CA LYS A 62 14.41 -19.15 -0.49
C LYS A 62 13.64 -20.21 0.30
N ARG A 63 13.68 -20.16 1.64
CA ARG A 63 12.93 -21.09 2.49
C ARG A 63 11.43 -21.01 2.24
N HIS A 64 10.87 -19.81 2.12
CA HIS A 64 9.45 -19.65 1.82
C HIS A 64 9.09 -20.32 0.49
N TYR A 65 9.85 -20.02 -0.57
CA TYR A 65 9.62 -20.60 -1.89
C TYR A 65 9.72 -22.12 -1.90
N GLU A 66 10.80 -22.68 -1.32
CA GLU A 66 11.04 -24.13 -1.32
C GLU A 66 10.02 -24.90 -0.47
N THR A 67 9.50 -24.30 0.60
CA THR A 67 8.54 -24.99 1.50
C THR A 67 7.10 -24.85 1.06
N LYS A 68 6.72 -23.73 0.42
CA LYS A 68 5.32 -23.44 0.04
C LYS A 68 5.06 -23.60 -1.46
N HIS A 69 6.07 -23.42 -2.29
CA HIS A 69 5.92 -23.28 -3.73
C HIS A 69 6.93 -24.12 -4.53
N LYS A 70 7.39 -25.24 -3.98
CA LYS A 70 8.33 -26.16 -4.66
C LYS A 70 7.83 -26.58 -6.04
N GLN A 71 6.54 -26.90 -6.15
CA GLN A 71 5.90 -27.32 -7.41
C GLN A 71 5.92 -26.21 -8.48
N PHE A 72 6.00 -24.94 -8.10
CA PHE A 72 6.04 -23.84 -9.06
C PHE A 72 7.31 -23.87 -9.92
N SER A 73 8.44 -24.31 -9.37
CA SER A 73 9.66 -24.51 -10.18
C SER A 73 9.58 -25.69 -11.15
N GLU A 74 8.74 -26.68 -10.84
CA GLU A 74 8.54 -27.85 -11.69
C GLU A 74 7.64 -27.50 -12.87
N GLU A 75 6.58 -26.73 -12.63
CA GLU A 75 5.64 -26.28 -13.67
C GLU A 75 6.20 -25.13 -14.52
N TYR A 76 6.96 -24.21 -13.92
CA TYR A 76 7.55 -23.05 -14.59
C TYR A 76 9.07 -23.01 -14.39
N PRO A 77 9.84 -23.71 -15.24
CA PRO A 77 11.30 -23.76 -15.14
C PRO A 77 11.95 -22.39 -15.25
N LEU A 78 13.08 -22.21 -14.58
CA LEU A 78 13.88 -20.99 -14.64
C LEU A 78 14.29 -20.67 -16.08
N CYS A 79 14.38 -19.37 -16.39
CA CYS A 79 14.74 -18.85 -17.72
C CYS A 79 13.77 -19.22 -18.86
N SER A 80 12.64 -19.87 -18.57
CA SER A 80 11.62 -20.14 -19.58
C SER A 80 10.75 -18.92 -19.85
N ASN A 81 10.32 -18.74 -21.10
CA ASN A 81 9.35 -17.69 -21.45
C ASN A 81 8.00 -17.89 -20.74
N TYR A 82 7.61 -19.16 -20.51
CA TYR A 82 6.43 -19.50 -19.72
C TYR A 82 6.49 -18.91 -18.31
N ARG A 83 7.63 -19.03 -17.64
CA ARG A 83 7.83 -18.46 -16.30
C ARG A 83 7.73 -16.94 -16.30
N LYS A 84 8.41 -16.28 -17.25
CA LYS A 84 8.35 -14.81 -17.37
C LYS A 84 6.91 -14.33 -17.55
N ASN A 85 6.18 -14.94 -18.47
CA ASN A 85 4.77 -14.62 -18.73
C ASN A 85 3.89 -14.85 -17.49
N LYS A 86 4.14 -15.95 -16.76
CA LYS A 86 3.41 -16.24 -15.52
C LYS A 86 3.68 -15.19 -14.44
N ILE A 87 4.93 -14.79 -14.25
CA ILE A 87 5.32 -13.77 -13.28
C ILE A 87 4.68 -12.43 -13.63
N GLU A 88 4.69 -12.02 -14.91
CA GLU A 88 4.03 -10.79 -15.35
C GLU A 88 2.51 -10.84 -15.11
N LEU A 89 1.85 -11.97 -15.40
CA LEU A 89 0.44 -12.16 -15.08
C LEU A 89 0.17 -11.99 -13.59
N LEU A 90 1.02 -12.56 -12.72
CA LEU A 90 0.88 -12.44 -11.27
C LEU A 90 1.09 -11.00 -10.79
N LYS A 91 2.05 -10.26 -11.37
CA LYS A 91 2.25 -8.84 -11.07
C LYS A 91 1.01 -8.01 -11.44
N THR A 92 0.45 -8.22 -12.62
CA THR A 92 -0.76 -7.51 -13.06
C THR A 92 -1.94 -7.82 -12.16
N LYS A 93 -2.14 -9.10 -11.80
CA LYS A 93 -3.17 -9.50 -10.83
C LYS A 93 -2.99 -8.81 -9.49
N ASN A 94 -1.76 -8.76 -8.97
CA ASN A 94 -1.45 -8.11 -7.69
C ASN A 94 -1.75 -6.60 -7.75
N LYS A 95 -1.38 -5.91 -8.84
CA LYS A 95 -1.69 -4.48 -9.04
C LYS A 95 -3.20 -4.23 -9.09
N ASN A 96 -3.95 -5.03 -9.85
CA ASN A 96 -5.40 -4.88 -9.96
C ASN A 96 -6.10 -5.12 -8.62
N GLN A 97 -5.63 -6.09 -7.82
CA GLN A 97 -6.13 -6.30 -6.46
C GLN A 97 -5.91 -5.06 -5.58
N GLN A 98 -4.78 -4.36 -5.71
CA GLN A 98 -4.52 -3.14 -4.95
C GLN A 98 -5.46 -2.00 -5.37
N LEU A 99 -5.66 -1.81 -6.67
CA LEU A 99 -6.55 -0.76 -7.21
C LEU A 99 -7.99 -0.93 -6.74
N ASN A 100 -8.52 -2.16 -6.79
CA ASN A 100 -9.89 -2.45 -6.37
C ASN A 100 -10.12 -2.20 -4.87
N ILE A 101 -9.10 -2.39 -4.02
CA ILE A 101 -9.20 -2.09 -2.58
C ILE A 101 -9.20 -0.56 -2.34
N SER A 102 -8.36 0.17 -3.09
CA SER A 102 -8.33 1.64 -2.99
C SER A 102 -9.61 2.30 -3.46
N SER A 103 -10.24 1.81 -4.54
CA SER A 103 -11.48 2.39 -5.05
C SER A 103 -12.63 2.27 -4.05
N TYR A 104 -12.74 1.13 -3.35
CA TYR A 104 -13.73 0.95 -2.28
C TYR A 104 -13.53 1.93 -1.12
N SER A 105 -12.27 2.21 -0.78
CA SER A 105 -11.94 3.14 0.30
C SER A 105 -12.22 4.60 -0.12
N GLN A 106 -11.98 4.93 -1.39
CA GLN A 106 -12.11 6.29 -1.91
C GLN A 106 -13.56 6.78 -1.90
N GLU A 107 -14.52 5.91 -2.26
CA GLU A 107 -15.95 6.26 -2.22
C GLU A 107 -16.36 6.74 -0.82
N SER A 108 -16.00 5.97 0.21
CA SER A 108 -16.31 6.35 1.61
C SER A 108 -15.63 7.64 2.07
N ILE A 109 -14.40 7.90 1.60
CA ILE A 109 -13.65 9.13 1.89
C ILE A 109 -14.35 10.31 1.23
N ASN A 110 -14.72 10.19 -0.05
CA ASN A 110 -15.40 11.23 -0.80
C ASN A 110 -16.75 11.59 -0.18
N THR A 111 -17.54 10.60 0.24
CA THR A 111 -18.81 10.84 0.95
C THR A 111 -18.60 11.59 2.27
N THR A 112 -17.57 11.22 3.02
CA THR A 112 -17.24 11.88 4.29
C THR A 112 -16.79 13.33 4.06
N GLU A 113 -15.97 13.56 3.05
CA GLU A 113 -15.50 14.88 2.64
C GLU A 113 -16.66 15.78 2.20
N ALA A 114 -17.55 15.27 1.34
CA ALA A 114 -18.76 15.97 0.91
C ALA A 114 -19.64 16.36 2.12
N SER A 115 -19.86 15.41 3.04
CA SER A 115 -20.65 15.65 4.26
C SER A 115 -20.03 16.75 5.14
N PHE A 116 -18.70 16.76 5.26
CA PHE A 116 -17.97 17.79 6.00
C PHE A 116 -18.12 19.17 5.35
N VAL A 117 -17.98 19.26 4.03
CA VAL A 117 -18.15 20.51 3.28
C VAL A 117 -19.57 21.05 3.42
N ILE A 118 -20.58 20.20 3.35
CA ILE A 118 -21.99 20.58 3.57
C ILE A 118 -22.17 21.14 4.98
N ALA A 119 -21.72 20.39 6.00
CA ALA A 119 -21.80 20.80 7.40
C ALA A 119 -21.11 22.15 7.67
N TRP A 120 -19.93 22.37 7.09
CA TRP A 120 -19.18 23.62 7.23
C TRP A 120 -19.92 24.81 6.61
N ASN A 121 -20.53 24.63 5.44
CA ASN A 121 -21.32 25.68 4.79
C ASN A 121 -22.61 26.00 5.56
N ILE A 122 -23.30 24.99 6.09
CA ILE A 122 -24.48 25.16 6.96
C ILE A 122 -24.11 25.99 8.20
N ALA A 123 -23.03 25.59 8.89
CA ALA A 123 -22.57 26.28 10.09
C ALA A 123 -22.16 27.74 9.78
N ARG A 124 -21.46 27.97 8.67
CA ARG A 124 -21.03 29.31 8.23
C ARG A 124 -22.20 30.20 7.84
N GLY A 125 -23.19 29.65 7.13
CA GLY A 125 -24.42 30.35 6.75
C GLY A 125 -25.43 30.49 7.89
N LYS A 126 -25.17 29.85 9.05
CA LYS A 126 -26.08 29.79 10.22
C LYS A 126 -27.47 29.24 9.88
N HIS A 127 -27.54 28.34 8.90
CA HIS A 127 -28.78 27.65 8.55
C HIS A 127 -28.99 26.44 9.50
N PRO A 128 -30.23 26.11 9.87
CA PRO A 128 -30.52 24.87 10.56
C PRO A 128 -30.41 23.68 9.58
N TYR A 129 -30.01 22.50 10.07
CA TYR A 129 -29.95 21.26 9.25
C TYR A 129 -31.32 20.81 8.71
N THR A 130 -32.42 21.40 9.18
CA THR A 130 -33.77 21.14 8.67
C THR A 130 -34.11 21.97 7.44
N ASP A 131 -33.25 22.92 7.07
CA ASP A 131 -33.40 23.75 5.87
C ASP A 131 -32.99 22.96 4.62
N GLY A 132 -33.94 22.15 4.14
CA GLY A 132 -33.73 21.26 3.00
C GLY A 132 -33.35 22.01 1.72
N GLU A 133 -33.88 23.22 1.49
CA GLU A 133 -33.53 24.03 0.33
C GLU A 133 -32.06 24.41 0.33
N PHE A 134 -31.54 24.89 1.47
CA PHE A 134 -30.12 25.21 1.62
C PHE A 134 -29.22 23.97 1.42
N ILE A 135 -29.63 22.81 1.95
CA ILE A 135 -28.89 21.55 1.75
C ILE A 135 -28.86 21.17 0.26
N PHE A 136 -30.00 21.27 -0.44
CA PHE A 136 -30.07 20.99 -1.88
C PHE A 136 -29.16 21.92 -2.68
N TYR A 137 -29.11 23.23 -2.36
CA TYR A 137 -28.21 24.16 -3.04
C TYR A 137 -26.73 23.79 -2.85
N VAL A 138 -26.32 23.43 -1.62
CA VAL A 138 -24.93 23.08 -1.33
C VAL A 138 -24.55 21.73 -1.95
N GLU A 139 -25.43 20.73 -1.95
CA GLU A 139 -25.24 19.47 -2.68
C GLU A 139 -25.13 19.70 -4.19
N PHE A 140 -25.97 20.56 -4.76
CA PHE A 140 -25.99 20.84 -6.19
C PHE A 140 -24.72 21.58 -6.65
N LEU A 141 -24.21 22.51 -5.86
CA LEU A 141 -22.92 23.17 -6.09
C LEU A 141 -21.76 22.15 -6.08
N PHE A 142 -21.79 21.18 -5.17
CA PHE A 142 -20.76 20.13 -5.10
C PHE A 142 -20.83 19.15 -6.29
N CYS A 143 -22.04 18.80 -6.76
CA CYS A 143 -22.22 17.84 -7.85
C CYS A 143 -21.82 18.40 -9.24
N PHE A 144 -21.73 19.73 -9.40
CA PHE A 144 -21.35 20.37 -10.66
C PHE A 144 -19.83 20.56 -10.84
N ASP A 145 -19.02 20.20 -9.84
CA ASP A 145 -17.64 20.68 -9.72
C ASP A 145 -16.57 19.57 -9.78
N ASP A 146 -16.29 19.08 -10.99
CA ASP A 146 -14.91 18.70 -11.38
C ASP A 146 -14.18 19.87 -12.10
N PHE A 147 -14.86 20.99 -12.43
CA PHE A 147 -14.26 22.06 -13.27
C PHE A 147 -14.56 23.53 -12.90
N LEU A 148 -15.50 23.88 -12.00
CA LEU A 148 -15.97 25.27 -11.85
C LEU A 148 -15.65 25.95 -10.51
N ILE A 149 -14.85 25.34 -9.62
CA ILE A 149 -14.43 25.97 -8.35
C ILE A 149 -13.60 27.26 -8.56
N LEU A 150 -12.93 27.41 -9.70
CA LEU A 150 -12.12 28.61 -9.97
C LEU A 150 -12.95 29.84 -10.40
N LEU A 151 -14.19 29.67 -10.86
CA LEU A 151 -14.99 30.79 -11.40
C LEU A 151 -15.92 31.42 -10.36
N LEU A 152 -16.34 30.67 -9.33
CA LEU A 152 -17.25 31.17 -8.30
C LEU A 152 -16.55 31.96 -7.18
N LEU A 153 -15.28 31.66 -6.88
CA LEU A 153 -14.50 32.47 -5.92
C LEU A 153 -14.22 33.90 -6.43
N THR A 154 -14.26 34.13 -7.73
CA THR A 154 -14.10 35.47 -8.33
C THR A 154 -15.40 36.27 -8.40
N ARG A 155 -16.57 35.65 -8.19
CA ARG A 155 -17.86 36.37 -8.15
C ARG A 155 -18.33 36.71 -6.74
N VAL A 156 -17.99 35.89 -5.74
CA VAL A 156 -18.38 36.19 -4.33
C VAL A 156 -17.55 37.33 -3.73
N ALA A 157 -16.35 37.62 -4.27
CA ALA A 157 -15.55 38.77 -3.84
C ALA A 157 -16.10 40.15 -4.27
N CYS A 158 -17.20 40.22 -5.04
CA CYS A 158 -17.75 41.49 -5.55
C CYS A 158 -19.04 41.97 -4.86
N CYS A 159 -19.62 41.23 -3.91
CA CYS A 159 -20.93 41.61 -3.34
C CYS A 159 -20.90 42.24 -1.93
N ASP A 160 -19.74 42.43 -1.30
CA ASP A 160 -19.65 43.07 0.03
C ASP A 160 -19.32 44.58 -0.06
N SER A 161 -19.88 45.30 -1.03
CA SER A 161 -19.58 46.74 -1.21
C SER A 161 -20.79 47.56 -1.65
N GLU A 162 -21.92 47.46 -0.95
CA GLU A 162 -23.01 48.46 -1.01
C GLU A 162 -24.04 48.19 0.10
N GLU A 163 -23.75 48.68 1.31
CA GLU A 163 -24.60 49.53 2.18
C GLU A 163 -23.88 49.86 3.49
#